data_AF-E0VI95-F1
#
_entry.id   AF-E0VI95-F1
#
_cell.length_a   1.000
_cell.length_b   1.000
_cell.length_c   1.000
_cell.angle_alpha   90.00
_cell.angle_beta   90.00
_cell.angle_gamma   90.00
#
_symmetry.space_group_name_H-M   'P 1'
#
loop_
_entity.id
_entity.type
_entity.pdbx_description
1 polymer ?
#
loop_
_entity_poly.entity_id
_entity_poly.type
_entity_poly.pdbx_seq_one_letter_code
_entity_poly.pdbx_strand_id
1 'polypeptide(L)'
;MPLVTRTIEPKYLSRKSLFDENGKSLINDYELEAVTNNTLTNVLRQLASLVLVANDIFEDLARHLQNVYERSCKLKIKINNVEDNLLEYDPKKITVQTKECSRTF
;
A
#
# COMPACT_ATOMS: atom_id res chain seq x y z
N MET A 1 -55.75 22.01 -13.03
CA MET A 1 -55.84 21.16 -11.83
C MET A 1 -54.63 21.48 -10.95
N PRO A 2 -54.78 21.86 -9.67
CA PRO A 2 -53.62 22.18 -8.83
C PRO A 2 -52.83 20.90 -8.55
N LEU A 3 -51.50 21.00 -8.66
CA LEU A 3 -50.58 19.90 -8.34
C LEU A 3 -50.56 19.68 -6.83
N VAL A 4 -50.76 18.42 -6.41
CA VAL A 4 -50.61 18.02 -5.01
C VAL A 4 -49.15 18.17 -4.61
N THR A 5 -48.87 19.14 -3.74
CA THR A 5 -47.56 19.29 -3.10
C THR A 5 -47.43 18.24 -2.00
N ARG A 6 -46.40 17.40 -2.07
CA ARG A 6 -46.03 16.48 -0.98
C ARG A 6 -44.76 17.00 -0.32
N THR A 7 -44.87 17.34 0.96
CA THR A 7 -43.71 17.66 1.79
C THR A 7 -43.09 16.35 2.28
N ILE A 8 -41.78 16.19 2.11
CA ILE A 8 -41.03 15.02 2.59
C ILE A 8 -40.26 15.45 3.83
N GLU A 9 -40.41 14.72 4.93
CA GLU A 9 -39.69 14.96 6.17
C GLU A 9 -38.84 13.75 6.58
N PRO A 10 -37.65 13.98 7.16
CA PRO A 10 -36.79 12.89 7.62
C PRO A 10 -37.39 12.24 8.87
N LYS A 11 -37.48 10.90 8.90
CA LYS A 11 -37.99 10.15 10.07
C LYS A 11 -36.91 9.64 11.02
N TYR A 12 -35.68 9.49 10.53
CA TYR A 12 -34.58 8.88 11.28
C TYR A 12 -33.27 9.66 11.09
N LEU A 13 -32.46 9.72 12.14
CA LEU A 13 -31.09 10.23 12.14
C LEU A 13 -30.20 9.29 12.96
N SER A 14 -29.06 8.88 12.41
CA SER A 14 -28.11 7.99 13.11
C SER A 14 -28.76 6.76 13.75
N ARG A 15 -29.76 6.19 13.06
CA ARG A 15 -30.54 5.02 13.48
C ARG A 15 -31.50 5.27 14.65
N LYS A 16 -31.74 6.52 15.05
CA LYS A 16 -32.77 6.92 16.02
C LYS A 16 -33.96 7.59 15.32
N SER A 17 -35.17 7.33 15.83
CA SER A 17 -36.39 8.02 15.36
C SER A 17 -36.36 9.48 15.78
N LEU A 18 -36.70 10.37 14.85
CA LEU A 18 -36.79 11.81 15.09
C LEU A 18 -38.09 12.21 15.80
N PHE A 19 -39.12 11.37 15.67
CA PHE A 19 -40.44 11.62 16.21
C PHE A 19 -40.89 10.45 17.08
N ASP A 20 -41.67 10.77 18.11
CA ASP A 20 -42.38 9.78 18.93
C ASP A 20 -43.60 9.21 18.19
N GLU A 21 -44.23 8.16 18.74
CA GLU A 21 -45.48 7.56 18.23
C GLU A 21 -46.60 8.61 18.04
N ASN A 22 -46.55 9.70 18.83
CA ASN A 22 -47.49 10.82 18.79
C ASN A 22 -47.06 11.98 17.85
N GLY A 23 -45.98 11.83 17.08
CA GLY A 23 -45.49 12.84 16.14
C GLY A 23 -44.73 14.01 16.77
N LYS A 24 -44.41 13.95 18.07
CA LYS A 24 -43.61 14.98 18.76
C LYS A 24 -42.12 14.78 18.44
N SER A 25 -41.42 15.86 18.10
CA SER A 25 -39.96 15.83 17.94
C SER A 25 -39.30 15.37 19.24
N LEU A 26 -38.49 14.32 19.13
CA LEU A 26 -37.69 13.76 20.23
C LEU A 26 -36.31 14.41 20.33
N ILE A 27 -35.95 15.25 19.34
CA ILE A 27 -34.62 15.79 19.11
C ILE A 27 -34.52 17.21 19.67
N ASN A 28 -33.38 17.53 20.28
CA ASN A 28 -33.00 18.92 20.58
C ASN A 28 -32.31 19.61 19.39
N ASP A 29 -32.31 20.95 19.34
CA ASP A 29 -31.85 21.79 18.20
C ASP A 29 -30.36 21.66 17.77
N TYR A 30 -29.60 20.70 18.32
CA TYR A 30 -28.16 20.51 18.03
C TYR A 30 -27.75 19.07 17.69
N GLU A 31 -28.67 18.10 17.71
CA GLU A 31 -28.28 16.69 17.52
C GLU A 31 -27.77 16.41 16.10
N LEU A 32 -28.31 17.11 15.08
CA LEU A 32 -27.81 17.00 13.72
C LEU A 32 -26.36 17.47 13.62
N GLU A 33 -26.03 18.60 14.24
CA GLU A 33 -24.66 19.14 14.30
C GLU A 33 -23.72 18.19 15.05
N ALA A 34 -24.18 17.59 16.16
CA ALA A 34 -23.40 16.60 16.90
C ALA A 34 -23.12 15.35 16.05
N VAL A 35 -24.11 14.85 15.31
CA VAL A 35 -23.97 13.69 14.42
C VAL A 35 -23.02 13.98 13.27
N THR A 36 -23.14 15.14 12.63
CA THR A 36 -22.28 15.51 11.50
C THR A 36 -20.84 15.68 11.97
N ASN A 37 -20.61 16.35 13.11
CA ASN A 37 -19.28 16.53 13.68
C ASN A 37 -18.66 15.20 14.14
N ASN A 38 -19.45 14.30 14.74
CA ASN A 38 -18.98 12.96 15.09
C ASN A 38 -18.62 12.13 13.86
N THR A 39 -19.44 12.22 12.80
CA THR A 39 -19.18 11.54 11.53
C THR A 39 -17.89 12.06 10.90
N LEU A 40 -17.71 13.39 10.85
CA LEU A 40 -16.50 14.02 10.32
C LEU A 40 -15.25 13.59 11.11
N THR A 41 -15.31 13.66 12.44
CA THR A 41 -14.20 13.23 13.31
C THR A 41 -13.85 11.76 13.09
N ASN A 42 -14.84 10.89 12.94
CA ASN A 42 -14.61 9.48 12.66
C ASN A 42 -13.98 9.26 11.29
N VAL A 43 -14.42 9.99 10.25
CA VAL A 43 -13.79 9.94 8.92
C VAL A 43 -12.34 10.39 8.98
N LEU A 44 -12.04 11.49 9.68
CA LEU A 44 -10.65 11.95 9.86
C LEU A 44 -9.80 10.90 10.57
N ARG A 45 -10.34 10.23 11.60
CA ARG A 45 -9.64 9.13 12.29
C ARG A 45 -9.39 7.94 11.37
N GLN A 46 -10.36 7.58 10.52
CA GLN A 46 -10.20 6.51 9.54
C GLN A 46 -9.13 6.86 8.50
N LEU A 47 -9.12 8.09 8.00
CA LEU A 47 -8.08 8.57 7.07
C LEU A 47 -6.70 8.57 7.71
N ALA A 48 -6.58 9.01 8.96
CA ALA A 48 -5.32 8.94 9.70
C ALA A 48 -4.82 7.50 9.85
N SER A 49 -5.72 6.57 10.21
CA SER A 49 -5.39 5.14 10.27
C SER A 49 -4.96 4.58 8.92
N LEU A 50 -5.60 5.00 7.83
CA LEU A 50 -5.24 4.57 6.48
C LEU A 50 -3.84 5.04 6.09
N VAL A 51 -3.50 6.30 6.41
CA VAL A 51 -2.16 6.85 6.14
C VAL A 51 -1.09 6.11 6.93
N LEU A 52 -1.33 5.76 8.19
CA LEU A 52 -0.40 4.96 8.98
C LEU A 52 -0.11 3.61 8.32
N VAL A 53 -1.16 2.88 7.93
CA VAL A 53 -1.01 1.59 7.23
C VAL A 53 -0.30 1.76 5.89
N ALA A 54 -0.59 2.83 5.15
CA ALA A 54 0.10 3.10 3.89
C ALA A 54 1.60 3.36 4.09
N ASN A 55 1.98 4.11 5.14
CA ASN A 55 3.37 4.35 5.48
C ASN A 55 4.10 3.04 5.81
N ASP A 56 3.50 2.17 6.62
CA ASP A 56 4.09 0.87 6.97
C ASP A 56 4.38 0.04 5.69
N ILE A 57 3.44 0.00 4.74
CA ILE A 57 3.62 -0.70 3.46
C ILE A 57 4.77 -0.07 2.65
N PHE A 58 4.85 1.25 2.58
CA PHE A 58 5.91 1.93 1.83
C PHE A 58 7.28 1.77 2.47
N GLU A 59 7.38 1.76 3.80
CA GLU A 59 8.63 1.49 4.52
C GLU A 59 9.13 0.07 4.25
N ASP A 60 8.24 -0.92 4.30
CA ASP A 60 8.59 -2.30 3.98
C ASP A 60 9.02 -2.47 2.53
N LEU A 61 8.30 -1.83 1.59
CA LEU A 61 8.68 -1.81 0.18
C LEU A 61 10.05 -1.16 -0.04
N ALA A 62 10.30 -0.03 0.60
CA ALA A 62 11.59 0.67 0.51
C ALA A 62 12.74 -0.23 1.03
N ARG A 63 12.51 -0.95 2.14
CA ARG A 63 13.48 -1.90 2.69
C ARG A 63 13.77 -3.05 1.72
N HIS A 64 12.74 -3.59 1.09
CA HIS A 64 12.90 -4.63 0.06
C HIS A 64 13.67 -4.14 -1.17
N LEU A 65 13.34 -2.94 -1.66
CA LEU A 65 14.04 -2.33 -2.79
C LEU A 65 15.52 -2.07 -2.45
N GLN A 66 15.80 -1.60 -1.23
CA GLN A 66 17.17 -1.37 -0.77
C GLN A 66 17.98 -2.68 -0.75
N ASN A 67 17.39 -3.78 -0.27
CA ASN A 67 18.05 -5.09 -0.30
C ASN A 67 18.36 -5.55 -1.73
N VAL A 68 17.38 -5.42 -2.64
CA VAL A 68 17.57 -5.76 -4.06
C VAL A 68 18.66 -4.88 -4.69
N TYR A 69 18.68 -3.59 -4.37
CA TYR A 69 19.71 -2.66 -4.84
C TYR A 69 21.11 -3.08 -4.38
N GLU A 70 21.29 -3.37 -3.09
CA GLU A 70 22.58 -3.81 -2.55
C GLU A 70 23.09 -5.10 -3.20
N ARG A 71 22.19 -6.08 -3.39
CA ARG A 71 22.52 -7.32 -4.09
C ARG A 71 22.90 -7.06 -5.55
N SER A 72 22.20 -6.15 -6.22
CA SER A 72 22.48 -5.77 -7.60
C SER A 72 23.84 -5.07 -7.71
N CYS A 73 24.20 -4.19 -6.77
CA CYS A 73 25.53 -3.58 -6.72
C CYS A 73 26.62 -4.61 -6.49
N LYS A 74 26.44 -5.55 -5.55
CA LYS A 74 27.40 -6.66 -5.33
C LYS A 74 27.57 -7.51 -6.59
N LEU A 75 26.47 -7.80 -7.29
CA LEU A 75 26.52 -8.55 -8.55
C LEU A 75 27.26 -7.77 -9.63
N LYS A 76 27.00 -6.46 -9.77
CA LYS A 76 27.70 -5.59 -10.72
C LYS A 76 29.21 -5.58 -10.47
N ILE A 77 29.65 -5.49 -9.21
CA ILE A 77 31.08 -5.58 -8.88
C ILE A 77 31.67 -6.92 -9.32
N LYS A 78 30.97 -8.03 -9.05
CA LYS A 78 31.42 -9.35 -9.48
C LYS A 78 31.52 -9.48 -11.00
N ILE A 79 30.55 -8.92 -11.73
CA ILE A 79 30.56 -8.88 -13.21
C ILE A 79 31.78 -8.10 -13.69
N ASN A 80 32.00 -6.89 -13.18
CA ASN A 80 33.15 -6.07 -13.55
C ASN A 80 34.47 -6.81 -13.29
N ASN A 81 34.62 -7.45 -12.12
CA ASN A 81 35.82 -8.23 -11.83
C ASN A 81 36.01 -9.37 -12.84
N VAL A 82 34.94 -10.08 -13.21
CA VAL A 82 35.03 -11.16 -14.21
C VAL A 82 35.41 -10.59 -15.58
N GLU A 83 34.85 -9.45 -15.98
CA GLU A 83 35.20 -8.76 -17.22
C GLU A 83 36.68 -8.35 -17.24
N ASP A 84 37.18 -7.76 -16.16
CA ASP A 84 38.60 -7.39 -16.01
C ASP A 84 39.51 -8.62 -16.13
N ASN A 85 39.16 -9.73 -15.46
CA ASN A 85 39.90 -10.99 -15.57
C ASN A 85 39.88 -11.52 -17.00
N LEU A 86 38.76 -11.42 -17.72
CA LEU A 86 38.61 -11.87 -19.11
C LEU A 86 39.47 -11.02 -20.06
N LEU A 87 39.57 -9.72 -19.79
CA LEU A 87 40.43 -8.81 -20.55
C LEU A 87 41.92 -9.09 -20.34
N GLU A 88 42.34 -9.45 -19.12
CA GLU A 88 43.72 -9.85 -18.82
C GLU A 88 44.07 -11.25 -19.36
N TYR A 89 43.06 -12.09 -19.56
CA TYR A 89 43.23 -13.48 -19.96
C TYR A 89 43.77 -13.62 -21.40
N ASP A 90 44.99 -14.12 -21.54
CA ASP A 90 45.58 -14.47 -22.85
C ASP A 90 45.37 -15.96 -23.17
N PRO A 91 44.47 -16.29 -24.11
CA PRO A 91 44.16 -17.68 -24.46
C PRO A 91 45.34 -18.45 -25.08
N LYS A 92 46.38 -17.75 -25.58
CA LYS A 92 47.55 -18.40 -26.21
C LYS A 92 48.57 -18.91 -25.19
N LYS A 93 48.52 -18.44 -23.94
CA LYS A 93 49.44 -18.83 -22.87
C LYS A 93 49.03 -20.09 -22.11
N ILE A 94 47.81 -20.58 -22.33
CA ILE A 94 47.25 -21.70 -21.59
C ILE A 94 47.67 -23.00 -22.28
N THR A 95 48.44 -23.82 -21.58
CA THR A 95 48.70 -25.20 -22.00
C THR A 95 47.55 -26.09 -21.55
N VAL A 96 46.82 -26.64 -22.52
CA VAL A 96 45.72 -27.58 -22.25
C VAL A 96 46.33 -28.87 -21.70
N GLN A 97 46.10 -29.19 -20.41
CA GLN A 97 46.49 -30.49 -19.87
C GLN A 97 45.49 -31.55 -20.30
N THR A 98 45.82 -32.32 -21.33
CA THR A 98 45.01 -33.41 -21.90
C THR A 98 44.94 -34.66 -21.00
N LYS A 99 45.10 -34.53 -19.68
CA LYS A 99 45.22 -35.69 -18.76
C LYS A 99 43.89 -36.39 -18.45
N GLU A 100 42.76 -35.83 -18.88
CA GLU A 100 41.41 -36.36 -18.63
C GLU A 100 40.82 -37.15 -19.82
N CYS A 101 41.57 -37.40 -20.91
CA CYS A 101 41.03 -38.11 -22.09
C CYS A 101 41.56 -39.56 -22.26
N SER A 102 42.36 -40.09 -21.33
CA SER A 102 43.05 -41.39 -21.51
C SER A 102 42.74 -42.45 -20.45
N ARG A 103 41.60 -42.37 -19.76
CA ARG A 103 41.21 -43.40 -18.77
C ARG A 103 39.77 -43.86 -19.01
N THR A 104 39.62 -44.79 -19.96
CA THR A 104 38.75 -45.98 -19.93
C THR A 104 38.74 -46.62 -21.32
N PHE A 105 39.62 -47.60 -21.53
CA PHE A 105 39.39 -48.77 -22.38
C PHE A 105 39.94 -49.99 -21.64
#